data_AF-A0A1B8ZEJ9-F1
#
_entry.id   AF-A0A1B8ZEJ9-F1
#
_cell.length_a   1.000
_cell.length_b   1.000
_cell.length_c   1.000
_cell.angle_alpha   90.00
_cell.angle_beta   90.00
_cell.angle_gamma   90.00
#
_symmetry.space_group_name_H-M   'P 1'
#
loop_
_entity.id
_entity.type
_entity.pdbx_description
1 polymer ?
#
loop_
_entity_poly.entity_id
_entity_poly.type
_entity_poly.pdbx_seq_one_letter_code
_entity_poly.pdbx_strand_id
1 'polypeptide(L)'
;MHTTDTIKRYKIFSAEDVQKILPGEYSSIEVYAKNMTFAFTEIDGNLILRGEGCRFPDLVSISGNLSIDAGNCELPRLKTIGGSFAMHGPAVLDKLEKVKGDFKCIINFGFKNTIKINGSIELKNATVYTGNKKLSAVRRTIAVNHQYQVDFLPKDGVFNVDVFADDIVFQHQKIQGRISLYGENISFPNLECIQGRFKIEPRKKKYPDFEHDFPVLKKMTGNLIIDKTKVCFPELKELTGNIEIRNNSFVKFPLLEKSGSILIRQHAGAEFPVLRVVNGCLQNHGFETCYLTELQIVTGSFFTHQILAKNILEVGNLMMSRYCEFDHLKKINGFVDSNMGFNYQSLEYIGYMMKDQQKSSKLPSLKRIGHYLYNKNDGFENLADRIYFKVKDNMYITKDKCYISRILSNQLYQHFGHPLEKLVSILKLRHKSFQNFITREYEREWNNYDSPNFVKVLNNIEKIWNKTEPITYEEFFTHYDTDFRLFCFSYFGVGTLMKKLEAKKINQEKILVNYFQYDKDGNKIAVRRTNYYEVYEVENTKFRHSFRMRELYSYAVKCWCPSTAEEHWLWIESRYKNNALTAIASTFRIHENIIPHIKCLKRQGDLLICEMEKEVVPKGAVRPLTADEYFSLLEAES
;
A
#
# COMPACT_ATOMS: atom_id res chain seq x y z
N MET A 1 11.48 8.60 -8.23
CA MET A 1 10.81 7.38 -7.72
C MET A 1 9.59 7.82 -6.92
N HIS A 2 8.41 7.34 -7.29
CA HIS A 2 7.12 7.78 -6.74
C HIS A 2 6.86 7.12 -5.38
N THR A 3 6.96 7.88 -4.29
CA THR A 3 6.44 7.49 -2.97
C THR A 3 5.39 8.48 -2.55
N THR A 4 4.16 8.28 -3.02
CA THR A 4 2.97 8.85 -2.38
C THR A 4 2.54 7.85 -1.31
N ASP A 5 2.64 8.23 -0.04
CA ASP A 5 1.95 7.54 1.07
C ASP A 5 0.49 7.33 0.64
N THR A 6 0.13 6.09 0.34
CA THR A 6 -1.22 5.80 -0.15
C THR A 6 -2.15 5.70 1.04
N ILE A 7 -2.97 6.74 1.25
CA ILE A 7 -4.14 6.65 2.13
C ILE A 7 -4.88 5.36 1.78
N LYS A 8 -5.10 4.48 2.76
CA LYS A 8 -5.75 3.19 2.56
C LYS A 8 -7.15 3.41 2.00
N ARG A 9 -7.48 2.76 0.87
CA ARG A 9 -8.75 2.97 0.18
C ARG A 9 -9.65 1.75 0.36
N TYR A 10 -10.82 1.97 0.95
CA TYR A 10 -11.88 0.98 1.04
C TYR A 10 -12.89 1.24 -0.07
N LYS A 11 -13.18 0.23 -0.90
CA LYS A 11 -14.26 0.30 -1.88
C LYS A 11 -15.39 -0.61 -1.42
N ILE A 12 -16.56 -0.04 -1.17
CA ILE A 12 -17.70 -0.72 -0.57
C ILE A 12 -18.74 -0.98 -1.65
N PHE A 13 -18.88 -2.25 -2.05
CA PHE A 13 -19.92 -2.68 -3.00
C PHE A 13 -21.07 -3.38 -2.28
N SER A 14 -20.83 -3.87 -1.06
CA SER A 14 -21.77 -4.65 -0.24
C SER A 14 -21.56 -4.43 1.26
N ALA A 15 -22.47 -4.99 2.07
CA ALA A 15 -22.36 -4.93 3.54
C ALA A 15 -21.11 -5.66 4.08
N GLU A 16 -20.63 -6.69 3.40
CA GLU A 16 -19.43 -7.44 3.77
C GLU A 16 -18.17 -6.58 3.68
N ASP A 17 -18.13 -5.63 2.74
CA ASP A 17 -16.99 -4.73 2.59
C ASP A 17 -16.87 -3.76 3.76
N VAL A 18 -17.98 -3.44 4.45
CA VAL A 18 -17.98 -2.55 5.62
C VAL A 18 -17.27 -3.18 6.80
N GLN A 19 -17.39 -4.50 6.97
CA GLN A 19 -16.70 -5.23 8.03
C GLN A 19 -15.18 -5.19 7.88
N LYS A 20 -14.67 -4.83 6.70
CA LYS A 20 -13.23 -4.69 6.43
C LYS A 20 -12.67 -3.34 6.89
N ILE A 21 -13.54 -2.36 7.18
CA ILE A 21 -13.14 -1.04 7.68
C ILE A 21 -12.75 -1.16 9.15
N LEU A 22 -11.51 -0.79 9.48
CA LEU A 22 -11.04 -0.77 10.86
C LEU A 22 -11.48 0.54 11.55
N PRO A 23 -12.16 0.49 12.71
CA PRO A 23 -12.53 1.69 13.45
C PRO A 23 -11.28 2.51 13.85
N GLY A 24 -11.31 3.82 13.60
CA GLY A 24 -10.23 4.75 13.98
C GLY A 24 -9.01 4.75 13.06
N GLU A 25 -9.03 4.03 11.93
CA GLU A 25 -7.95 4.07 10.93
C GLU A 25 -8.14 5.24 9.96
N TYR A 26 -7.09 6.06 9.78
CA TYR A 26 -7.07 7.13 8.77
C TYR A 26 -7.18 6.55 7.35
N SER A 27 -8.37 6.63 6.74
CA SER A 27 -8.69 5.89 5.52
C SER A 27 -9.62 6.63 4.57
N SER A 28 -9.67 6.20 3.31
CA SER A 28 -10.55 6.75 2.27
C SER A 28 -11.63 5.73 1.92
N ILE A 29 -12.87 5.97 2.37
CA ILE A 29 -14.01 5.09 2.15
C ILE A 29 -14.77 5.54 0.90
N GLU A 30 -14.75 4.73 -0.16
CA GLU A 30 -15.51 4.90 -1.39
C GLU A 30 -16.70 3.94 -1.42
N VAL A 31 -17.93 4.45 -1.32
CA VAL A 31 -19.16 3.64 -1.31
C VAL A 31 -19.76 3.58 -2.70
N TYR A 32 -19.83 2.39 -3.29
CA TYR A 32 -20.52 2.10 -4.54
C TYR A 32 -21.86 1.38 -4.32
N ALA A 33 -22.05 0.75 -3.15
CA ALA A 33 -23.29 0.09 -2.74
C ALA A 33 -24.47 1.07 -2.74
N LYS A 34 -25.65 0.65 -3.22
CA LYS A 34 -26.87 1.47 -3.23
C LYS A 34 -27.76 1.16 -2.02
N ASN A 35 -28.50 2.17 -1.54
CA ASN A 35 -29.53 2.07 -0.49
C ASN A 35 -29.07 1.43 0.82
N MET A 36 -27.79 1.58 1.15
CA MET A 36 -27.19 0.95 2.33
C MET A 36 -27.08 1.92 3.50
N THR A 37 -27.32 1.42 4.71
CA THR A 37 -27.22 2.20 5.96
C THR A 37 -25.93 1.86 6.70
N PHE A 38 -25.23 2.87 7.19
CA PHE A 38 -23.95 2.75 7.88
C PHE A 38 -24.04 3.34 9.29
N ALA A 39 -23.45 2.63 10.26
CA ALA A 39 -23.47 3.00 11.68
C ALA A 39 -22.20 3.73 12.13
N PHE A 40 -21.60 4.57 11.26
CA PHE A 40 -20.44 5.37 11.63
C PHE A 40 -20.86 6.61 12.42
N THR A 41 -20.17 6.89 13.53
CA THR A 41 -20.30 8.14 14.29
C THR A 41 -19.27 9.17 13.86
N GLU A 42 -18.05 8.74 13.53
CA GLU A 42 -16.96 9.57 13.02
C GLU A 42 -16.18 8.81 11.95
N ILE A 43 -15.61 9.54 10.98
CA ILE A 43 -14.69 8.98 9.98
C ILE A 43 -13.37 9.73 10.08
N ASP A 44 -12.31 9.00 10.43
CA ASP A 44 -10.95 9.51 10.33
C ASP A 44 -10.43 9.27 8.90
N GLY A 45 -10.34 10.33 8.09
CA GLY A 45 -9.99 10.27 6.67
C GLY A 45 -11.11 10.73 5.73
N ASN A 46 -11.18 10.18 4.51
CA ASN A 46 -12.08 10.65 3.46
C ASN A 46 -13.33 9.76 3.32
N LEU A 47 -14.45 10.36 2.92
CA LEU A 47 -15.67 9.65 2.52
C LEU A 47 -16.09 10.08 1.10
N ILE A 48 -16.33 9.11 0.23
CA ILE A 48 -16.72 9.32 -1.17
C ILE A 48 -17.95 8.45 -1.44
N LEU A 49 -19.10 9.07 -1.74
CA LEU A 49 -20.37 8.38 -1.98
C LEU A 49 -20.68 8.32 -3.47
N ARG A 50 -20.52 7.16 -4.09
CA ARG A 50 -20.81 6.88 -5.50
C ARG A 50 -22.07 6.01 -5.68
N GLY A 51 -22.57 5.40 -4.61
CA GLY A 51 -23.83 4.66 -4.57
C GLY A 51 -25.00 5.55 -4.17
N GLU A 52 -26.14 5.38 -4.84
CA GLU A 52 -27.35 6.15 -4.59
C GLU A 52 -28.05 5.70 -3.30
N GLY A 53 -28.66 6.62 -2.56
CA GLY A 53 -29.55 6.27 -1.44
C GLY A 53 -28.87 5.84 -0.14
N CYS A 54 -27.55 6.00 -0.03
CA CYS A 54 -26.81 5.61 1.18
C CYS A 54 -27.18 6.48 2.39
N ARG A 55 -27.28 5.87 3.58
CA ARG A 55 -27.69 6.54 4.82
C ARG A 55 -26.61 6.43 5.91
N PHE A 56 -26.30 7.55 6.55
CA PHE A 56 -25.37 7.69 7.66
C PHE A 56 -26.08 8.42 8.82
N PRO A 57 -27.04 7.77 9.50
CA PRO A 57 -27.90 8.42 10.48
C PRO A 57 -27.14 8.98 11.69
N ASP A 58 -26.00 8.39 12.04
CA ASP A 58 -25.26 8.70 13.27
C ASP A 58 -23.95 9.47 13.03
N LEU A 59 -23.56 9.73 11.77
CA LEU A 59 -22.29 10.34 11.45
C LEU A 59 -22.27 11.82 11.84
N VAL A 60 -21.30 12.24 12.66
CA VAL A 60 -21.16 13.59 13.21
C VAL A 60 -19.97 14.34 12.62
N SER A 61 -18.84 13.66 12.37
CA SER A 61 -17.61 14.30 11.92
C SER A 61 -16.85 13.47 10.88
N ILE A 62 -16.16 14.17 9.97
CA ILE A 62 -15.21 13.58 9.01
C ILE A 62 -13.91 14.38 9.13
N SER A 63 -12.77 13.74 9.41
CA SER A 63 -11.49 14.45 9.58
C SER A 63 -10.85 14.88 8.25
N GLY A 64 -11.11 14.15 7.16
CA GLY A 64 -10.65 14.42 5.79
C GLY A 64 -11.76 14.95 4.87
N ASN A 65 -11.70 14.57 3.59
CA ASN A 65 -12.58 15.10 2.54
C ASN A 65 -13.92 14.35 2.45
N LEU A 66 -14.98 15.04 2.02
CA LEU A 66 -16.27 14.44 1.65
C LEU A 66 -16.52 14.65 0.15
N SER A 67 -16.90 13.61 -0.58
CA SER A 67 -17.44 13.71 -1.96
C SER A 67 -18.78 13.00 -2.05
N ILE A 68 -19.81 13.67 -2.54
CA ILE A 68 -21.12 13.08 -2.79
C ILE A 68 -21.34 13.05 -4.30
N ASP A 69 -21.03 11.92 -4.91
CA ASP A 69 -21.07 11.70 -6.36
C ASP A 69 -22.40 11.07 -6.83
N ALA A 70 -23.23 10.59 -5.91
CA ALA A 70 -24.53 9.99 -6.17
C ALA A 70 -25.67 10.68 -5.40
N GLY A 71 -26.90 10.51 -5.87
CA GLY A 71 -28.08 11.16 -5.30
C GLY A 71 -28.68 10.44 -4.10
N ASN A 72 -29.60 11.15 -3.43
CA ASN A 72 -30.44 10.64 -2.35
C ASN A 72 -29.66 10.14 -1.12
N CYS A 73 -28.42 10.60 -0.90
CA CYS A 73 -27.66 10.24 0.28
C CYS A 73 -28.16 10.99 1.53
N GLU A 74 -28.22 10.34 2.68
CA GLU A 74 -28.72 10.94 3.92
C GLU A 74 -27.62 10.97 4.99
N LEU A 75 -27.18 12.17 5.41
CA LEU A 75 -26.21 12.37 6.49
C LEU A 75 -26.73 13.43 7.48
N PRO A 76 -27.89 13.17 8.13
CA PRO A 76 -28.66 14.20 8.82
C PRO A 76 -27.97 14.77 10.07
N ARG A 77 -27.01 14.06 10.67
CA ARG A 77 -26.29 14.47 11.89
C ARG A 77 -24.89 15.03 11.65
N LEU A 78 -24.41 15.02 10.40
CA LEU A 78 -23.04 15.46 10.09
C LEU A 78 -22.88 16.95 10.39
N LYS A 79 -21.93 17.31 11.26
CA LYS A 79 -21.67 18.69 11.68
C LYS A 79 -20.44 19.30 11.05
N THR A 80 -19.36 18.53 10.92
CA THR A 80 -18.04 19.06 10.56
C THR A 80 -17.29 18.20 9.56
N ILE A 81 -16.65 18.87 8.59
CA ILE A 81 -15.74 18.26 7.61
C ILE A 81 -14.37 18.93 7.76
N GLY A 82 -13.34 18.13 8.02
CA GLY A 82 -11.98 18.59 8.29
C GLY A 82 -11.16 18.87 7.03
N GLY A 83 -11.53 18.29 5.89
CA GLY A 83 -10.98 18.56 4.56
C GLY A 83 -11.95 19.33 3.65
N SER A 84 -11.82 19.12 2.35
CA SER A 84 -12.68 19.69 1.30
C SER A 84 -13.97 18.87 1.11
N PHE A 85 -15.03 19.54 0.65
CA PHE A 85 -16.35 18.94 0.40
C PHE A 85 -16.76 19.14 -1.06
N ALA A 86 -17.02 18.08 -1.80
CA ALA A 86 -17.57 18.10 -3.16
C ALA A 86 -18.98 17.48 -3.21
N MET A 87 -19.88 18.12 -3.96
CA MET A 87 -21.27 17.69 -4.10
C MET A 87 -21.71 17.71 -5.56
N HIS A 88 -22.03 16.52 -6.06
CA HIS A 88 -22.47 16.23 -7.41
C HIS A 88 -23.86 15.58 -7.44
N GLY A 89 -24.35 15.04 -6.31
CA GLY A 89 -25.70 14.50 -6.16
C GLY A 89 -26.44 15.09 -4.94
N PRO A 90 -27.79 15.10 -4.95
CA PRO A 90 -28.59 15.62 -3.84
C PRO A 90 -28.39 14.79 -2.56
N ALA A 91 -28.37 15.45 -1.41
CA ALA A 91 -28.19 14.80 -0.12
C ALA A 91 -28.92 15.51 1.03
N VAL A 92 -29.13 14.83 2.16
CA VAL A 92 -29.64 15.43 3.40
C VAL A 92 -28.45 15.77 4.31
N LEU A 93 -28.23 17.06 4.57
CA LEU A 93 -27.09 17.60 5.34
C LEU A 93 -27.57 18.63 6.38
N ASP A 94 -28.63 18.28 7.10
CA ASP A 94 -29.41 19.21 7.94
C ASP A 94 -28.63 19.88 9.08
N LYS A 95 -27.59 19.22 9.58
CA LYS A 95 -26.79 19.68 10.72
C LYS A 95 -25.38 20.11 10.35
N LEU A 96 -25.05 20.21 9.06
CA LEU A 96 -23.71 20.63 8.65
C LEU A 96 -23.49 22.09 9.06
N GLU A 97 -22.42 22.35 9.80
CA GLU A 97 -22.09 23.66 10.35
C GLU A 97 -20.76 24.19 9.78
N LYS A 98 -19.80 23.32 9.47
CA LYS A 98 -18.43 23.74 9.13
C LYS A 98 -17.72 22.83 8.13
N VAL A 99 -17.05 23.46 7.16
CA VAL A 99 -16.09 22.83 6.24
C VAL A 99 -14.75 23.56 6.37
N LYS A 100 -13.69 22.85 6.75
CA LYS A 100 -12.35 23.45 6.93
C LYS A 100 -11.61 23.67 5.60
N GLY A 101 -11.86 22.82 4.59
CA GLY A 101 -11.25 22.92 3.25
C GLY A 101 -12.14 23.64 2.23
N ASP A 102 -11.92 23.33 0.96
CA ASP A 102 -12.66 23.88 -0.18
C ASP A 102 -14.08 23.27 -0.27
N PHE A 103 -15.05 23.99 -0.80
CA PHE A 103 -16.39 23.51 -1.10
C PHE A 103 -16.66 23.58 -2.60
N LYS A 104 -17.04 22.46 -3.22
CA LYS A 104 -17.41 22.37 -4.62
C LYS A 104 -18.82 21.83 -4.77
N CYS A 105 -19.65 22.47 -5.58
CA CYS A 105 -21.02 22.01 -5.85
C CYS A 105 -21.38 22.17 -7.31
N ILE A 106 -22.00 21.17 -7.91
CA ILE A 106 -22.47 21.26 -9.31
C ILE A 106 -23.99 21.08 -9.44
N ILE A 107 -24.70 21.02 -8.31
CA ILE A 107 -26.16 20.93 -8.24
C ILE A 107 -26.75 22.08 -7.41
N ASN A 108 -28.03 22.41 -7.65
CA ASN A 108 -28.75 23.32 -6.76
C ASN A 108 -28.93 22.69 -5.38
N PHE A 109 -28.67 23.45 -4.31
CA PHE A 109 -28.72 22.91 -2.96
C PHE A 109 -29.03 23.97 -1.90
N GLY A 110 -29.71 23.59 -0.82
CA GLY A 110 -29.97 24.48 0.32
C GLY A 110 -29.54 23.84 1.63
N PHE A 111 -28.51 24.38 2.28
CA PHE A 111 -28.23 24.04 3.67
C PHE A 111 -29.27 24.69 4.57
N LYS A 112 -29.91 23.88 5.44
CA LYS A 112 -30.90 24.38 6.41
C LYS A 112 -30.30 25.44 7.35
N ASN A 113 -29.05 25.25 7.76
CA ASN A 113 -28.34 26.16 8.65
C ASN A 113 -27.29 27.01 7.91
N THR A 114 -26.87 28.08 8.56
CA THR A 114 -25.70 28.85 8.10
C THR A 114 -24.43 28.02 8.30
N ILE A 115 -23.68 27.80 7.23
CA ILE A 115 -22.45 27.01 7.23
C ILE A 115 -21.22 27.90 7.11
N LYS A 116 -20.15 27.54 7.82
CA LYS A 116 -18.84 28.20 7.72
C LYS A 116 -17.91 27.38 6.83
N ILE A 117 -17.52 27.96 5.69
CA ILE A 117 -16.54 27.36 4.77
C ILE A 117 -15.24 28.17 4.88
N ASN A 118 -14.16 27.51 5.30
CA ASN A 118 -12.85 28.16 5.49
C ASN A 118 -12.01 28.19 4.20
N GLY A 119 -12.20 27.25 3.27
CA GLY A 119 -11.52 27.23 1.97
C GLY A 119 -12.28 27.96 0.86
N SER A 120 -11.95 27.65 -0.38
CA SER A 120 -12.58 28.23 -1.58
C SER A 120 -13.96 27.64 -1.86
N ILE A 121 -14.82 28.36 -2.60
CA ILE A 121 -16.17 27.91 -2.99
C ILE A 121 -16.24 27.85 -4.51
N GLU A 122 -16.44 26.66 -5.08
CA GLU A 122 -16.60 26.37 -6.51
C GLU A 122 -18.02 25.89 -6.82
N LEU A 123 -18.89 26.72 -7.41
CA LEU A 123 -20.21 26.25 -7.88
C LEU A 123 -20.27 26.22 -9.42
N LYS A 124 -20.54 25.06 -10.03
CA LYS A 124 -20.68 24.94 -11.50
C LYS A 124 -22.16 24.92 -11.87
N ASN A 125 -22.67 26.03 -12.38
CA ASN A 125 -24.09 26.21 -12.77
C ASN A 125 -25.08 25.84 -11.64
N ALA A 126 -24.63 25.96 -10.39
CA ALA A 126 -25.36 25.56 -9.20
C ALA A 126 -25.71 26.79 -8.36
N THR A 127 -26.97 26.87 -7.95
CA THR A 127 -27.45 27.83 -6.96
C THR A 127 -27.47 27.14 -5.60
N VAL A 128 -26.57 27.57 -4.71
CA VAL A 128 -26.51 27.03 -3.35
C VAL A 128 -26.96 28.08 -2.36
N TYR A 129 -27.74 27.70 -1.34
CA TYR A 129 -28.14 28.56 -0.23
C TYR A 129 -27.60 28.01 1.09
N THR A 130 -27.27 28.90 2.02
CA THR A 130 -26.96 28.57 3.40
C THR A 130 -27.84 29.40 4.32
N GLY A 131 -28.79 28.73 5.00
CA GLY A 131 -29.95 29.40 5.55
C GLY A 131 -30.63 30.27 4.48
N ASN A 132 -30.83 31.55 4.78
CA ASN A 132 -31.45 32.50 3.85
C ASN A 132 -30.45 33.20 2.90
N LYS A 133 -29.16 32.86 2.93
CA LYS A 133 -28.12 33.53 2.11
C LYS A 133 -27.74 32.67 0.92
N LYS A 134 -27.76 33.25 -0.29
CA LYS A 134 -27.21 32.59 -1.49
C LYS A 134 -25.69 32.49 -1.36
N LEU A 135 -25.18 31.26 -1.39
CA LEU A 135 -23.76 30.97 -1.51
C LEU A 135 -23.32 31.35 -2.94
N SER A 136 -22.36 32.25 -3.06
CA SER A 136 -21.84 32.65 -4.37
C SER A 136 -20.70 31.73 -4.80
N ALA A 137 -20.85 31.16 -5.99
CA ALA A 137 -19.79 30.48 -6.71
C ALA A 137 -18.67 31.45 -6.94
N VAL A 138 -17.46 31.06 -6.55
CA VAL A 138 -16.20 31.59 -7.07
C VAL A 138 -16.24 33.09 -7.29
N ARG A 139 -15.67 33.81 -6.33
CA ARG A 139 -14.97 35.06 -6.62
C ARG A 139 -14.23 34.89 -7.94
N ARG A 140 -14.72 35.54 -9.01
CA ARG A 140 -14.05 35.57 -10.33
C ARG A 140 -12.57 35.74 -10.03
N THR A 141 -11.70 34.89 -10.58
CA THR A 141 -10.26 35.14 -10.40
C THR A 141 -9.97 36.45 -11.10
N ILE A 142 -9.69 37.48 -10.32
CA ILE A 142 -9.43 38.82 -10.83
C ILE A 142 -7.96 38.83 -11.24
N ALA A 143 -7.72 38.98 -12.53
CA ALA A 143 -6.39 39.19 -13.06
C ALA A 143 -5.98 40.65 -12.80
N VAL A 144 -4.96 40.84 -11.96
CA VAL A 144 -4.41 42.16 -11.65
C VAL A 144 -3.18 42.40 -12.51
N ASN A 145 -3.34 43.23 -13.52
CA ASN A 145 -2.30 43.77 -14.38
C ASN A 145 -1.96 45.24 -14.04
N HIS A 146 -2.74 45.90 -13.18
CA HIS A 146 -2.52 47.29 -12.74
C HIS A 146 -3.12 47.54 -11.35
N GLN A 147 -2.59 48.52 -10.61
CA GLN A 147 -3.03 48.88 -9.25
C GLN A 147 -4.54 49.18 -9.15
N TYR A 148 -5.12 49.88 -10.14
CA TYR A 148 -6.55 50.25 -10.08
C TYR A 148 -7.47 49.02 -9.94
N GLN A 149 -7.06 47.85 -10.44
CA GLN A 149 -7.86 46.63 -10.32
C GLN A 149 -7.89 46.10 -8.89
N VAL A 150 -6.87 46.39 -8.09
CA VAL A 150 -6.85 46.13 -6.65
C VAL A 150 -7.79 47.07 -5.90
N ASP A 151 -7.84 48.33 -6.32
CA ASP A 151 -8.69 49.36 -5.68
C ASP A 151 -10.20 49.05 -5.83
N PHE A 152 -10.58 48.28 -6.86
CA PHE A 152 -11.94 47.79 -7.08
C PHE A 152 -12.23 46.41 -6.45
N LEU A 153 -11.27 45.79 -5.75
CA LEU A 153 -11.51 44.51 -5.10
C LEU A 153 -12.51 44.64 -3.94
N PRO A 154 -13.31 43.60 -3.67
CA PRO A 154 -14.21 43.54 -2.52
C PRO A 154 -13.48 43.90 -1.21
N LYS A 155 -13.96 44.95 -0.52
CA LYS A 155 -13.35 45.47 0.73
C LYS A 155 -13.43 44.48 1.89
N ASP A 156 -14.39 43.57 1.86
CA ASP A 156 -14.55 42.47 2.83
C ASP A 156 -13.45 41.40 2.72
N GLY A 157 -12.49 41.54 1.80
CA GLY A 157 -11.42 40.56 1.59
C GLY A 157 -11.89 39.36 0.78
N VAL A 158 -13.07 39.49 0.14
CA VAL A 158 -13.78 38.39 -0.49
C VAL A 158 -13.51 38.29 -2.01
N PHE A 159 -12.27 37.97 -2.43
CA PHE A 159 -11.88 37.68 -3.83
C PHE A 159 -10.82 36.56 -4.03
N ASN A 160 -10.70 36.06 -5.26
CA ASN A 160 -9.56 35.27 -5.73
C ASN A 160 -8.77 36.17 -6.68
N VAL A 161 -7.44 36.14 -6.61
CA VAL A 161 -6.60 37.05 -7.39
C VAL A 161 -5.39 36.34 -7.96
N ASP A 162 -5.11 36.64 -9.23
CA ASP A 162 -3.87 36.30 -9.92
C ASP A 162 -3.21 37.63 -10.30
N VAL A 163 -2.05 37.95 -9.71
CA VAL A 163 -1.37 39.24 -9.87
C VAL A 163 -0.22 39.09 -10.83
N PHE A 164 -0.33 39.70 -12.01
CA PHE A 164 0.65 39.66 -13.09
C PHE A 164 1.52 40.91 -13.16
N ALA A 165 1.04 42.03 -12.64
CA ALA A 165 1.80 43.28 -12.57
C ALA A 165 2.76 43.33 -11.38
N ASP A 166 3.79 44.15 -11.56
CA ASP A 166 4.75 44.51 -10.53
C ASP A 166 4.27 45.74 -9.74
N ASP A 167 4.86 45.98 -8.57
CA ASP A 167 4.66 47.18 -7.74
C ASP A 167 3.19 47.40 -7.33
N ILE A 168 2.50 46.30 -6.98
CA ILE A 168 1.09 46.30 -6.56
C ILE A 168 0.96 46.29 -5.03
N VAL A 169 0.09 47.14 -4.49
CA VAL A 169 -0.19 47.24 -3.05
C VAL A 169 -1.62 46.85 -2.73
N PHE A 170 -1.80 45.90 -1.81
CA PHE A 170 -3.10 45.49 -1.29
C PHE A 170 -3.34 46.02 0.13
N GLN A 171 -4.42 46.77 0.32
CA GLN A 171 -4.76 47.37 1.62
C GLN A 171 -5.63 46.48 2.52
N HIS A 172 -5.97 45.27 2.07
CA HIS A 172 -6.86 44.36 2.79
C HIS A 172 -6.20 43.80 4.05
N GLN A 173 -6.91 43.85 5.19
CA GLN A 173 -6.45 43.24 6.44
C GLN A 173 -6.63 41.72 6.48
N LYS A 174 -7.62 41.21 5.74
CA LYS A 174 -7.91 39.79 5.65
C LYS A 174 -8.29 39.44 4.23
N ILE A 175 -7.80 38.31 3.73
CA ILE A 175 -8.20 37.79 2.42
C ILE A 175 -8.62 36.32 2.56
N GLN A 176 -9.81 35.99 2.09
CA GLN A 176 -10.35 34.61 2.17
C GLN A 176 -10.48 33.93 0.81
N GLY A 177 -9.42 33.86 0.01
CA GLY A 177 -9.47 33.20 -1.29
C GLY A 177 -8.09 32.81 -1.77
N ARG A 178 -8.03 32.33 -3.02
CA ARG A 178 -6.76 32.02 -3.66
C ARG A 178 -6.04 33.31 -4.04
N ILE A 179 -4.78 33.42 -3.64
CA ILE A 179 -3.88 34.49 -4.04
C ILE A 179 -2.72 33.84 -4.80
N SER A 180 -2.45 34.28 -6.03
CA SER A 180 -1.29 33.87 -6.83
C SER A 180 -0.53 35.09 -7.31
N LEU A 181 0.73 35.22 -6.90
CA LEU A 181 1.59 36.34 -7.23
C LEU A 181 2.59 35.92 -8.30
N TYR A 182 2.58 36.62 -9.43
CA TYR A 182 3.45 36.39 -10.58
C TYR A 182 4.33 37.59 -10.94
N GLY A 183 3.91 38.80 -10.57
CA GLY A 183 4.71 40.03 -10.66
C GLY A 183 5.61 40.24 -9.44
N GLU A 184 6.45 41.26 -9.52
CA GLU A 184 7.51 41.62 -8.57
C GLU A 184 7.06 42.73 -7.60
N ASN A 185 7.70 42.86 -6.44
CA ASN A 185 7.46 43.96 -5.46
C ASN A 185 5.98 44.14 -5.04
N ILE A 186 5.26 43.04 -4.86
CA ILE A 186 3.86 43.08 -4.40
C ILE A 186 3.83 43.15 -2.87
N SER A 187 3.16 44.15 -2.32
CA SER A 187 3.11 44.44 -0.88
C SER A 187 1.72 44.31 -0.28
N PHE A 188 1.64 43.76 0.93
CA PHE A 188 0.43 43.59 1.73
C PHE A 188 0.62 44.19 3.14
N PRO A 189 0.72 45.51 3.28
CA PRO A 189 1.18 46.17 4.52
C PRO A 189 0.28 45.91 5.73
N ASN A 190 -1.01 45.67 5.51
CA ASN A 190 -2.01 45.52 6.57
C ASN A 190 -2.52 44.08 6.73
N LEU A 191 -2.05 43.12 5.91
CA LEU A 191 -2.65 41.80 5.83
C LEU A 191 -2.28 40.94 7.04
N GLU A 192 -3.23 40.73 7.93
CA GLU A 192 -3.05 39.93 9.14
C GLU A 192 -3.38 38.45 8.96
N CYS A 193 -4.29 38.13 8.03
CA CYS A 193 -4.78 36.76 7.86
C CYS A 193 -5.13 36.38 6.41
N ILE A 194 -4.65 35.21 5.99
CA ILE A 194 -5.02 34.56 4.72
C ILE A 194 -5.80 33.29 4.99
N GLN A 195 -6.93 33.13 4.30
CA GLN A 195 -7.73 31.91 4.29
C GLN A 195 -7.94 31.42 2.85
N GLY A 196 -7.08 30.51 2.41
CA GLY A 196 -7.05 29.99 1.04
C GLY A 196 -5.63 29.62 0.61
N ARG A 197 -5.49 29.07 -0.59
CA ARG A 197 -4.16 28.78 -1.16
C ARG A 197 -3.45 30.09 -1.46
N PHE A 198 -2.20 30.20 -1.01
CA PHE A 198 -1.32 31.31 -1.31
C PHE A 198 -0.10 30.83 -2.09
N LYS A 199 0.17 31.45 -3.24
CA LYS A 199 1.25 31.06 -4.13
C LYS A 199 2.05 32.28 -4.57
N ILE A 200 3.37 32.15 -4.54
CA ILE A 200 4.32 33.14 -5.05
C ILE A 200 5.21 32.44 -6.08
N GLU A 201 5.13 32.86 -7.34
CA GLU A 201 5.88 32.30 -8.47
C GLU A 201 6.19 33.41 -9.49
N PRO A 202 7.26 34.21 -9.28
CA PRO A 202 7.65 35.25 -10.22
C PRO A 202 7.92 34.68 -11.62
N ARG A 203 7.40 35.34 -12.66
CA ARG A 203 7.48 34.83 -14.05
C ARG A 203 8.70 35.32 -14.83
N LYS A 204 9.32 36.43 -14.45
CA LYS A 204 10.47 36.97 -15.18
C LYS A 204 11.75 36.16 -14.85
N LYS A 205 12.61 35.99 -15.86
CA LYS A 205 13.82 35.15 -15.81
C LYS A 205 15.05 35.83 -15.21
N LYS A 206 14.98 37.12 -14.86
CA LYS A 206 16.11 37.82 -14.25
C LYS A 206 16.12 37.53 -12.76
N TYR A 207 17.27 37.10 -12.24
CA TYR A 207 17.56 37.08 -10.81
C TYR A 207 17.84 38.53 -10.36
N PRO A 208 16.94 39.10 -9.58
CA PRO A 208 17.29 39.77 -8.33
C PRO A 208 16.45 39.24 -7.16
N ASP A 209 16.91 39.55 -5.96
CA ASP A 209 16.16 39.39 -4.72
C ASP A 209 14.93 40.31 -4.78
N PHE A 210 13.75 39.73 -5.06
CA PHE A 210 12.48 40.46 -4.98
C PHE A 210 11.90 40.30 -3.57
N GLU A 211 11.56 41.42 -2.93
CA GLU A 211 10.95 41.42 -1.61
C GLU A 211 9.42 41.55 -1.76
N HIS A 212 8.72 40.44 -1.56
CA HIS A 212 7.30 40.50 -1.25
C HIS A 212 7.15 40.76 0.25
N ASP A 213 6.34 41.76 0.59
CA ASP A 213 6.23 42.23 1.96
C ASP A 213 4.91 41.80 2.62
N PHE A 214 5.04 41.14 3.78
CA PHE A 214 3.94 40.63 4.62
C PHE A 214 4.23 40.97 6.09
N PRO A 215 4.37 42.26 6.45
CA PRO A 215 5.02 42.67 7.70
C PRO A 215 4.18 42.30 8.93
N VAL A 216 2.87 42.13 8.77
CA VAL A 216 1.92 41.87 9.86
C VAL A 216 1.12 40.58 9.70
N LEU A 217 1.49 39.70 8.75
CA LEU A 217 0.76 38.45 8.52
C LEU A 217 0.95 37.49 9.69
N LYS A 218 -0.09 37.31 10.51
CA LYS A 218 -0.04 36.52 11.75
C LYS A 218 -0.49 35.08 11.59
N LYS A 219 -1.46 34.83 10.70
CA LYS A 219 -2.10 33.51 10.55
C LYS A 219 -2.48 33.17 9.13
N MET A 220 -2.23 31.92 8.74
CA MET A 220 -2.63 31.38 7.45
C MET A 220 -3.38 30.04 7.57
N THR A 221 -4.50 29.92 6.86
CA THR A 221 -5.21 28.65 6.68
C THR A 221 -5.30 28.31 5.20
N GLY A 222 -4.63 27.25 4.76
CA GLY A 222 -4.49 26.88 3.35
C GLY A 222 -3.03 26.62 2.98
N ASN A 223 -2.79 26.14 1.76
CA ASN A 223 -1.45 25.75 1.32
C ASN A 223 -0.63 26.96 0.87
N LEU A 224 0.64 27.01 1.26
CA LEU A 224 1.64 27.99 0.86
C LEU A 224 2.60 27.36 -0.15
N ILE A 225 2.76 27.98 -1.32
CA ILE A 225 3.68 27.52 -2.36
C ILE A 225 4.62 28.68 -2.72
N ILE A 226 5.92 28.46 -2.56
CA ILE A 226 6.97 29.43 -2.89
C ILE A 226 7.89 28.84 -3.97
N ASP A 227 8.07 29.58 -5.05
CA ASP A 227 8.77 29.14 -6.25
C ASP A 227 9.62 30.29 -6.83
N LYS A 228 10.91 30.02 -7.11
CA LYS A 228 11.89 30.97 -7.68
C LYS A 228 11.99 32.32 -6.97
N THR A 229 11.83 32.37 -5.65
CA THR A 229 11.92 33.65 -4.92
C THR A 229 12.42 33.50 -3.49
N LYS A 230 12.82 34.62 -2.89
CA LYS A 230 13.09 34.72 -1.46
C LYS A 230 11.98 35.52 -0.78
N VAL A 231 11.51 35.10 0.39
CA VAL A 231 10.45 35.78 1.15
C VAL A 231 10.67 35.62 2.65
N CYS A 232 10.28 36.64 3.43
CA CYS A 232 10.23 36.57 4.89
C CYS A 232 8.78 36.76 5.36
N PHE A 233 8.35 35.96 6.33
CA PHE A 233 7.07 36.12 7.04
C PHE A 233 7.35 36.42 8.51
N PRO A 234 7.67 37.69 8.87
CA PRO A 234 8.21 38.04 10.18
C PRO A 234 7.26 37.73 11.34
N GLU A 235 5.96 37.94 11.15
CA GLU A 235 4.93 37.83 12.20
C GLU A 235 4.08 36.55 12.13
N LEU A 236 4.37 35.64 11.18
CA LEU A 236 3.52 34.46 10.96
C LEU A 236 3.76 33.40 12.03
N LYS A 237 2.76 33.18 12.89
CA LYS A 237 2.83 32.25 14.02
C LYS A 237 2.20 30.90 13.78
N GLU A 238 1.13 30.86 12.97
CA GLU A 238 0.36 29.64 12.72
C GLU A 238 0.01 29.48 11.24
N LEU A 239 0.37 28.33 10.67
CA LEU A 239 -0.04 27.89 9.34
C LEU A 239 -0.65 26.48 9.44
N THR A 240 -1.89 26.30 9.00
CA THR A 240 -2.58 24.99 9.12
C THR A 240 -2.57 24.14 7.85
N GLY A 241 -2.25 24.73 6.69
CA GLY A 241 -2.08 23.98 5.44
C GLY A 241 -0.64 23.51 5.23
N ASN A 242 -0.35 23.05 4.02
CA ASN A 242 0.98 22.55 3.67
C ASN A 242 1.87 23.66 3.11
N ILE A 243 3.16 23.61 3.41
CA ILE A 243 4.21 24.48 2.88
C ILE A 243 5.00 23.70 1.82
N GLU A 244 5.06 24.22 0.61
CA GLU A 244 5.90 23.72 -0.48
C GLU A 244 6.87 24.80 -0.93
N ILE A 245 8.17 24.53 -0.86
CA ILE A 245 9.24 25.46 -1.24
C ILE A 245 10.12 24.79 -2.29
N ARG A 246 10.32 25.46 -3.44
CA ARG A 246 11.00 24.85 -4.57
C ARG A 246 11.77 25.82 -5.47
N ASN A 247 12.60 25.26 -6.34
CA ASN A 247 13.34 25.95 -7.40
C ASN A 247 14.16 27.15 -6.91
N ASN A 248 15.24 26.91 -6.15
CA ASN A 248 16.13 27.96 -5.63
C ASN A 248 15.44 29.02 -4.76
N SER A 249 14.31 28.67 -4.14
CA SER A 249 13.62 29.58 -3.22
C SER A 249 14.21 29.53 -1.82
N PHE A 250 14.11 30.62 -1.08
CA PHE A 250 14.53 30.69 0.32
C PHE A 250 13.48 31.41 1.17
N VAL A 251 13.01 30.80 2.26
CA VAL A 251 11.93 31.39 3.06
C VAL A 251 12.28 31.45 4.54
N LYS A 252 12.07 32.62 5.16
CA LYS A 252 12.28 32.80 6.60
C LYS A 252 10.95 32.86 7.34
N PHE A 253 10.82 32.06 8.40
CA PHE A 253 9.68 32.04 9.31
C PHE A 253 10.13 32.26 10.77
N PRO A 254 10.47 33.50 11.17
CA PRO A 254 11.06 33.75 12.48
C PRO A 254 10.19 33.34 13.67
N LEU A 255 8.86 33.40 13.52
CA LEU A 255 7.90 33.17 14.62
C LEU A 255 6.95 31.99 14.40
N LEU A 256 7.14 31.16 13.35
CA LEU A 256 6.21 30.08 13.02
C LEU A 256 6.34 28.92 14.01
N GLU A 257 5.33 28.74 14.86
CA GLU A 257 5.31 27.67 15.88
C GLU A 257 4.67 26.37 15.37
N LYS A 258 3.72 26.48 14.43
CA LYS A 258 2.91 25.34 13.94
C LYS A 258 2.69 25.41 12.44
N SER A 259 2.86 24.26 11.78
CA SER A 259 2.62 24.07 10.34
C SER A 259 1.79 22.81 10.07
N GLY A 260 1.16 22.71 8.90
CA GLY A 260 0.85 21.41 8.27
C GLY A 260 2.11 20.80 7.64
N SER A 261 1.97 19.95 6.62
CA SER A 261 3.13 19.27 6.02
C SER A 261 4.12 20.26 5.38
N ILE A 262 5.41 19.98 5.46
CA ILE A 262 6.49 20.81 4.89
C ILE A 262 7.27 19.98 3.88
N LEU A 263 7.39 20.49 2.66
CA LEU A 263 8.20 19.92 1.58
C LEU A 263 9.12 20.98 0.98
N ILE A 264 10.43 20.81 1.16
CA ILE A 264 11.47 21.63 0.54
C ILE A 264 12.16 20.78 -0.53
N ARG A 265 12.32 21.30 -1.75
CA ARG A 265 12.92 20.54 -2.86
C ARG A 265 13.58 21.43 -3.90
N GLN A 266 14.27 20.83 -4.88
CA GLN A 266 14.79 21.53 -6.06
C GLN A 266 15.70 22.72 -5.69
N HIS A 267 16.73 22.44 -4.87
CA HIS A 267 17.72 23.44 -4.41
C HIS A 267 17.09 24.62 -3.65
N ALA A 268 15.98 24.40 -2.92
CA ALA A 268 15.39 25.40 -2.03
C ALA A 268 15.92 25.30 -0.57
N GLY A 269 15.63 26.32 0.23
CA GLY A 269 15.99 26.42 1.65
C GLY A 269 14.91 27.12 2.50
N ALA A 270 14.97 26.94 3.81
CA ALA A 270 14.06 27.60 4.75
C ALA A 270 14.55 27.60 6.20
N GLU A 271 14.22 28.68 6.93
CA GLU A 271 14.53 28.87 8.35
C GLU A 271 13.27 28.80 9.22
N PHE A 272 13.30 27.96 10.26
CA PHE A 272 12.20 27.73 11.21
C PHE A 272 12.73 27.69 12.67
N PRO A 273 13.21 28.81 13.22
CA PRO A 273 13.89 28.82 14.53
C PRO A 273 13.01 28.38 15.70
N VAL A 274 11.69 28.57 15.64
CA VAL A 274 10.76 28.30 16.76
C VAL A 274 9.67 27.28 16.42
N LEU A 275 9.79 26.56 15.32
CA LEU A 275 8.78 25.58 14.90
C LEU A 275 8.75 24.39 15.86
N ARG A 276 7.60 24.17 16.50
CA ARG A 276 7.39 23.12 17.51
C ARG A 276 6.59 21.93 16.99
N VAL A 277 5.62 22.18 16.10
CA VAL A 277 4.68 21.16 15.64
C VAL A 277 4.49 21.19 14.13
N VAL A 278 4.63 20.02 13.51
CA VAL A 278 4.25 19.75 12.12
C VAL A 278 3.10 18.74 12.13
N ASN A 279 1.90 19.20 11.77
CA ASN A 279 0.74 18.33 11.63
C ASN A 279 0.69 17.73 10.22
N GLY A 280 1.62 16.82 9.92
CA GLY A 280 1.77 16.19 8.61
C GLY A 280 3.17 15.63 8.40
N CYS A 281 3.59 15.53 7.14
CA CYS A 281 4.92 15.03 6.78
C CYS A 281 5.95 16.17 6.74
N LEU A 282 7.20 15.86 7.05
CA LEU A 282 8.32 16.80 7.00
C LEU A 282 9.45 16.21 6.14
N GLN A 283 9.75 16.89 5.03
CA GLN A 283 10.74 16.48 4.03
C GLN A 283 11.58 17.66 3.56
N ASN A 284 12.91 17.47 3.56
CA ASN A 284 13.86 18.40 2.96
C ASN A 284 14.72 17.68 1.91
N HIS A 285 14.55 18.05 0.65
CA HIS A 285 15.38 17.70 -0.51
C HIS A 285 15.97 18.98 -1.13
N GLY A 286 16.18 19.99 -0.29
CA GLY A 286 16.79 21.26 -0.61
C GLY A 286 18.30 21.16 -0.79
N PHE A 287 18.96 22.31 -0.70
CA PHE A 287 20.43 22.37 -0.75
C PHE A 287 21.08 22.43 0.63
N GLU A 288 20.36 22.98 1.61
CA GLU A 288 20.86 23.21 2.96
C GLU A 288 20.20 22.29 4.00
N THR A 289 20.87 22.11 5.14
CA THR A 289 20.30 21.41 6.29
C THR A 289 19.41 22.35 7.09
N CYS A 290 18.16 21.96 7.33
CA CYS A 290 17.27 22.68 8.22
C CYS A 290 17.56 22.31 9.69
N TYR A 291 17.93 23.29 10.48
CA TYR A 291 18.11 23.16 11.93
C TYR A 291 16.79 23.49 12.64
N LEU A 292 16.14 22.47 13.20
CA LEU A 292 14.83 22.57 13.84
C LEU A 292 14.98 22.28 15.33
N THR A 293 15.62 23.20 16.05
CA THR A 293 16.00 23.01 17.46
C THR A 293 14.81 22.92 18.40
N GLU A 294 13.70 23.60 18.09
CA GLU A 294 12.49 23.61 18.92
C GLU A 294 11.45 22.55 18.50
N LEU A 295 11.72 21.78 17.44
CA LEU A 295 10.73 20.85 16.89
C LEU A 295 10.55 19.66 17.82
N GLN A 296 9.31 19.44 18.24
CA GLN A 296 8.93 18.41 19.20
C GLN A 296 8.02 17.34 18.58
N ILE A 297 7.13 17.69 17.65
CA ILE A 297 6.09 16.78 17.15
C ILE A 297 5.99 16.84 15.63
N VAL A 298 6.01 15.66 14.99
CA VAL A 298 5.65 15.47 13.57
C VAL A 298 4.60 14.37 13.48
N THR A 299 3.34 14.68 13.18
CA THR A 299 2.26 13.67 13.25
C THR A 299 2.30 12.66 12.10
N GLY A 300 2.88 13.04 10.94
CA GLY A 300 3.06 12.18 9.78
C GLY A 300 4.48 11.60 9.65
N SER A 301 4.94 11.43 8.42
CA SER A 301 6.26 10.88 8.12
C SER A 301 7.35 11.96 8.26
N PHE A 302 8.32 11.73 9.14
CA PHE A 302 9.49 12.59 9.33
C PHE A 302 10.71 12.00 8.61
N PHE A 303 11.26 12.73 7.63
CA PHE A 303 12.45 12.31 6.88
C PHE A 303 13.68 13.03 7.40
N THR A 304 14.69 12.27 7.84
CA THR A 304 15.91 12.85 8.45
C THR A 304 16.91 13.43 7.44
N HIS A 305 16.63 13.30 6.14
CA HIS A 305 17.52 13.84 5.10
C HIS A 305 17.56 15.37 5.18
N GLN A 306 18.75 15.95 5.37
CA GLN A 306 18.96 17.40 5.49
C GLN A 306 18.10 18.07 6.59
N ILE A 307 17.75 17.35 7.65
CA ILE A 307 17.04 17.93 8.79
C ILE A 307 17.69 17.46 10.09
N LEU A 308 17.95 18.40 11.00
CA LEU A 308 18.46 18.14 12.34
C LEU A 308 17.44 18.65 13.37
N ALA A 309 16.82 17.71 14.11
CA ALA A 309 15.77 18.00 15.07
C ALA A 309 15.93 17.14 16.34
N LYS A 310 16.87 17.50 17.21
CA LYS A 310 17.26 16.68 18.38
C LYS A 310 16.18 16.58 19.46
N ASN A 311 15.35 17.61 19.61
CA ASN A 311 14.34 17.75 20.66
C ASN A 311 12.98 17.11 20.30
N ILE A 312 12.94 16.31 19.25
CA ILE A 312 11.75 15.54 18.87
C ILE A 312 11.31 14.65 20.04
N LEU A 313 10.02 14.69 20.35
CA LEU A 313 9.34 13.88 21.36
C LEU A 313 8.46 12.80 20.72
N GLU A 314 7.76 13.14 19.65
CA GLU A 314 6.79 12.27 18.98
C GLU A 314 6.84 12.40 17.46
N VAL A 315 6.83 11.25 16.78
CA VAL A 315 6.73 11.18 15.32
C VAL A 315 5.68 10.17 14.86
N GLY A 316 5.10 10.39 13.68
CA GLY A 316 4.31 9.40 12.97
C GLY A 316 5.19 8.26 12.49
N ASN A 317 5.70 8.36 11.26
CA ASN A 317 6.74 7.45 10.76
C ASN A 317 8.10 8.14 10.82
N LEU A 318 9.16 7.38 11.07
CA LEU A 318 10.52 7.89 11.08
C LEU A 318 11.30 7.32 9.89
N MET A 319 11.61 8.15 8.91
CA MET A 319 12.26 7.77 7.65
C MET A 319 13.73 8.18 7.71
N MET A 320 14.61 7.23 8.03
CA MET A 320 16.01 7.48 8.29
C MET A 320 16.88 7.18 7.07
N SER A 321 17.28 8.23 6.36
CA SER A 321 18.31 8.09 5.31
C SER A 321 19.72 8.01 5.89
N ARG A 322 19.93 8.56 7.09
CA ARG A 322 21.16 8.52 7.89
C ARG A 322 20.79 8.37 9.36
N TYR A 323 21.69 7.80 10.16
CA TYR A 323 21.52 7.71 11.61
C TYR A 323 21.35 9.12 12.21
N CYS A 324 20.35 9.29 13.06
CA CYS A 324 20.03 10.54 13.74
C CYS A 324 19.79 10.25 15.22
N GLU A 325 20.44 11.02 16.08
CA GLU A 325 20.24 10.97 17.52
C GLU A 325 19.09 11.89 17.92
N PHE A 326 18.24 11.41 18.83
CA PHE A 326 17.15 12.16 19.42
C PHE A 326 17.30 12.12 20.94
N ASP A 327 17.36 13.29 21.56
CA ASP A 327 17.65 13.41 22.98
C ASP A 327 16.44 13.02 23.84
N HIS A 328 15.23 13.20 23.28
CA HIS A 328 13.98 13.12 24.04
C HIS A 328 12.86 12.34 23.33
N LEU A 329 13.16 11.58 22.29
CA LEU A 329 12.15 10.85 21.52
C LEU A 329 11.48 9.79 22.41
N LYS A 330 10.18 9.98 22.68
CA LYS A 330 9.36 9.09 23.53
C LYS A 330 8.45 8.18 22.71
N LYS A 331 7.98 8.65 21.55
CA LYS A 331 6.90 7.95 20.83
C LYS A 331 7.10 7.96 19.32
N ILE A 332 6.98 6.79 18.71
CA ILE A 332 6.89 6.60 17.26
C ILE A 332 5.54 5.92 17.00
N ASN A 333 4.57 6.63 16.43
CA ASN A 333 3.23 6.07 16.21
C ASN A 333 3.21 4.99 15.11
N GLY A 334 4.13 5.10 14.16
CA GLY A 334 4.25 4.24 13.00
C GLY A 334 5.49 3.36 13.06
N PHE A 335 6.22 3.31 11.96
CA PHE A 335 7.43 2.49 11.81
C PHE A 335 8.69 3.34 11.68
N VAL A 336 9.85 2.69 11.87
CA VAL A 336 11.15 3.25 11.51
C VAL A 336 11.63 2.62 10.21
N ASP A 337 11.86 3.43 9.18
CA ASP A 337 12.55 3.01 7.98
C ASP A 337 14.05 3.30 8.11
N SER A 338 14.83 2.28 8.43
CA SER A 338 16.28 2.38 8.55
C SER A 338 16.92 1.09 8.06
N ASN A 339 18.10 1.20 7.43
CA ASN A 339 18.94 0.07 7.06
C ASN A 339 19.88 -0.37 8.21
N MET A 340 19.81 0.30 9.36
CA MET A 340 20.65 0.06 10.54
C MET A 340 19.78 0.00 11.81
N GLY A 341 20.26 -0.74 12.81
CA GLY A 341 19.71 -0.66 14.16
C GLY A 341 19.88 0.74 14.76
N PHE A 342 19.05 1.07 15.74
CA PHE A 342 19.06 2.39 16.39
C PHE A 342 19.07 2.29 17.91
N ASN A 343 19.56 3.34 18.56
CA ASN A 343 19.65 3.40 20.02
C ASN A 343 18.88 4.62 20.52
N TYR A 344 17.68 4.39 21.04
CA TYR A 344 16.82 5.44 21.57
C TYR A 344 16.55 5.20 23.05
N GLN A 345 17.30 5.92 23.88
CA GLN A 345 17.31 5.75 25.33
C GLN A 345 15.95 6.10 25.97
N SER A 346 15.23 7.08 25.43
CA SER A 346 13.96 7.57 25.97
C SER A 346 12.72 7.03 25.27
N LEU A 347 12.86 6.16 24.26
CA LEU A 347 11.71 5.68 23.49
C LEU A 347 10.86 4.74 24.34
N GLU A 348 9.60 5.13 24.57
CA GLU A 348 8.64 4.38 25.39
C GLU A 348 7.66 3.57 24.54
N TYR A 349 7.35 4.02 23.32
CA TYR A 349 6.39 3.37 22.43
C TYR A 349 6.81 3.42 20.96
N ILE A 350 6.60 2.30 20.26
CA ILE A 350 6.73 2.18 18.81
C ILE A 350 5.53 1.42 18.22
N GLY A 351 4.93 1.97 17.17
CA GLY A 351 3.77 1.37 16.53
C GLY A 351 4.11 0.05 15.85
N TYR A 352 5.18 0.00 15.07
CA TYR A 352 5.53 -1.15 14.23
C TYR A 352 7.04 -1.45 14.25
N MET A 353 7.39 -2.63 14.77
CA MET A 353 8.72 -3.23 14.72
C MET A 353 8.66 -4.51 13.88
N MET A 354 8.69 -4.34 12.56
CA MET A 354 8.43 -5.42 11.59
C MET A 354 9.64 -5.76 10.69
N LYS A 355 10.80 -5.13 10.92
CA LYS A 355 12.00 -5.27 10.08
C LYS A 355 13.12 -6.04 10.79
N ASP A 356 13.72 -6.99 10.10
CA ASP A 356 14.87 -7.74 10.61
C ASP A 356 16.11 -6.87 10.85
N GLN A 357 16.26 -5.76 10.13
CA GLN A 357 17.40 -4.84 10.30
C GLN A 357 17.37 -4.11 11.66
N GLN A 358 16.23 -4.13 12.35
CA GLN A 358 16.03 -3.45 13.63
C GLN A 358 16.43 -4.30 14.84
N LYS A 359 16.83 -5.57 14.63
CA LYS A 359 17.15 -6.53 15.69
C LYS A 359 18.31 -6.11 16.60
N SER A 360 19.23 -5.29 16.11
CA SER A 360 20.35 -4.76 16.90
C SER A 360 20.02 -3.46 17.67
N SER A 361 18.74 -3.05 17.69
CA SER A 361 18.34 -1.79 18.33
C SER A 361 18.34 -1.90 19.85
N LYS A 362 18.80 -0.86 20.53
CA LYS A 362 18.85 -0.77 22.01
C LYS A 362 17.78 0.21 22.48
N LEU A 363 16.75 -0.32 23.14
CA LEU A 363 15.54 0.43 23.53
C LEU A 363 15.23 0.22 25.03
N PRO A 364 16.07 0.73 25.95
CA PRO A 364 16.00 0.40 27.38
C PRO A 364 14.73 0.94 28.08
N SER A 365 14.14 2.02 27.58
CA SER A 365 12.91 2.61 28.16
C SER A 365 11.63 2.12 27.49
N LEU A 366 11.71 1.15 26.58
CA LEU A 366 10.56 0.71 25.80
C LEU A 366 9.54 0.02 26.69
N LYS A 367 8.31 0.50 26.66
CA LYS A 367 7.20 -0.02 27.48
C LYS A 367 6.17 -0.78 26.65
N ARG A 368 5.99 -0.41 25.38
CA ARG A 368 4.94 -0.98 24.54
C ARG A 368 5.28 -0.95 23.05
N ILE A 369 4.88 -1.99 22.34
CA ILE A 369 4.98 -2.10 20.88
C ILE A 369 3.58 -2.42 20.35
N GLY A 370 3.11 -1.72 19.31
CA GLY A 370 1.83 -2.06 18.69
C GLY A 370 1.90 -3.40 17.94
N HIS A 371 2.84 -3.49 17.00
CA HIS A 371 3.03 -4.62 16.11
C HIS A 371 4.48 -5.08 16.10
N TYR A 372 4.73 -6.33 16.46
CA TYR A 372 6.07 -6.88 16.61
C TYR A 372 6.24 -8.14 15.75
N LEU A 373 7.23 -8.16 14.87
CA LEU A 373 7.70 -9.38 14.22
C LEU A 373 8.61 -10.13 15.20
N TYR A 374 8.21 -11.33 15.60
CA TYR A 374 8.89 -12.08 16.64
C TYR A 374 10.36 -12.34 16.31
N ASN A 375 11.20 -12.06 17.29
CA ASN A 375 12.59 -12.48 17.35
C ASN A 375 12.92 -12.99 18.76
N LYS A 376 13.59 -14.15 18.83
CA LYS A 376 13.98 -14.82 20.07
C LYS A 376 14.92 -13.98 20.94
N ASN A 377 15.79 -13.17 20.33
CA ASN A 377 16.90 -12.53 21.02
C ASN A 377 16.60 -11.11 21.54
N ASP A 378 15.44 -10.54 21.18
CA ASP A 378 15.21 -9.11 21.43
C ASP A 378 14.43 -8.85 22.73
N GLY A 379 13.84 -9.88 23.36
CA GLY A 379 13.17 -9.77 24.66
C GLY A 379 11.86 -8.94 24.66
N PHE A 380 11.40 -8.49 23.50
CA PHE A 380 10.26 -7.57 23.37
C PHE A 380 8.87 -8.23 23.36
N GLU A 381 8.81 -9.56 23.45
CA GLU A 381 7.57 -10.33 23.29
C GLU A 381 6.44 -9.85 24.23
N ASN A 382 6.77 -9.57 25.50
CA ASN A 382 5.80 -9.16 26.51
C ASN A 382 5.37 -7.69 26.40
N LEU A 383 6.04 -6.89 25.56
CA LEU A 383 5.71 -5.49 25.34
C LEU A 383 4.75 -5.31 24.15
N ALA A 384 4.53 -6.35 23.35
CA ALA A 384 3.82 -6.26 22.08
C ALA A 384 2.31 -6.53 22.21
N ASP A 385 1.49 -5.63 21.65
CA ASP A 385 0.03 -5.83 21.57
C ASP A 385 -0.32 -6.94 20.58
N ARG A 386 0.43 -7.02 19.47
CA ARG A 386 0.27 -8.05 18.43
C ARG A 386 1.63 -8.56 17.95
N ILE A 387 1.81 -9.87 18.07
CA ILE A 387 3.04 -10.58 17.68
C ILE A 387 2.79 -11.36 16.40
N TYR A 388 3.70 -11.21 15.43
CA TYR A 388 3.71 -11.92 14.15
C TYR A 388 4.85 -12.94 14.14
N PHE A 389 4.53 -14.18 13.78
CA PHE A 389 5.49 -15.27 13.64
C PHE A 389 5.61 -15.63 12.16
N LYS A 390 6.84 -15.57 11.61
CA LYS A 390 7.11 -15.94 10.21
C LYS A 390 7.32 -17.44 10.10
N VAL A 391 6.23 -18.19 9.99
CA VAL A 391 6.28 -19.66 9.99
C VAL A 391 6.73 -20.27 8.67
N LYS A 392 6.51 -19.59 7.52
CA LYS A 392 7.08 -19.93 6.21
C LYS A 392 7.50 -18.66 5.48
N ASP A 393 8.21 -18.78 4.36
CA ASP A 393 8.69 -17.62 3.59
C ASP A 393 7.61 -16.61 3.21
N ASN A 394 6.42 -17.12 2.91
CA ASN A 394 5.25 -16.39 2.46
C ASN A 394 4.06 -16.51 3.43
N MET A 395 4.31 -16.88 4.69
CA MET A 395 3.25 -17.05 5.69
C MET A 395 3.65 -16.52 7.06
N TYR A 396 2.83 -15.60 7.57
CA TYR A 396 2.94 -15.06 8.92
C TYR A 396 1.67 -15.36 9.70
N ILE A 397 1.80 -15.65 10.99
CA ILE A 397 0.65 -15.92 11.86
C ILE A 397 0.71 -15.08 13.13
N THR A 398 -0.47 -14.69 13.62
CA THR A 398 -0.69 -14.05 14.91
C THR A 398 -1.63 -14.93 15.74
N LYS A 399 -1.97 -14.51 16.96
CA LYS A 399 -2.89 -15.25 17.86
C LYS A 399 -4.24 -15.64 17.24
N ASP A 400 -4.70 -14.87 16.25
CA ASP A 400 -6.05 -14.85 15.69
C ASP A 400 -6.09 -14.74 14.16
N LYS A 401 -4.95 -14.50 13.49
CA LYS A 401 -4.91 -14.28 12.03
C LYS A 401 -3.73 -14.98 11.37
N CYS A 402 -3.87 -15.25 10.07
CA CYS A 402 -2.78 -15.59 9.17
C CYS A 402 -2.67 -14.56 8.04
N TYR A 403 -1.47 -14.40 7.51
CA TYR A 403 -1.15 -13.50 6.40
C TYR A 403 -0.35 -14.32 5.39
N ILE A 404 -0.92 -14.50 4.21
CA ILE A 404 -0.30 -15.20 3.09
C ILE A 404 0.12 -14.14 2.08
N SER A 405 1.42 -13.90 1.96
CA SER A 405 1.95 -12.87 1.08
C SER A 405 3.40 -13.15 0.73
N ARG A 406 3.78 -12.94 -0.52
CA ARG A 406 5.19 -13.02 -0.98
C ARG A 406 5.97 -11.73 -0.71
N ILE A 407 5.32 -10.71 -0.12
CA ILE A 407 5.89 -9.38 0.08
C ILE A 407 6.72 -9.32 1.38
N LEU A 408 7.65 -8.36 1.42
CA LEU A 408 8.51 -8.09 2.57
C LEU A 408 7.69 -7.82 3.85
N SER A 409 8.24 -8.23 5.00
CA SER A 409 7.57 -8.18 6.31
C SER A 409 7.12 -6.77 6.74
N ASN A 410 7.79 -5.72 6.25
CA ASN A 410 7.50 -4.33 6.56
C ASN A 410 6.23 -3.79 5.88
N GLN A 411 5.54 -4.57 5.05
CA GLN A 411 4.26 -4.18 4.46
C GLN A 411 3.10 -5.07 4.94
N LEU A 412 3.36 -6.06 5.81
CA LEU A 412 2.36 -7.03 6.26
C LEU A 412 1.10 -6.39 6.87
N TYR A 413 1.26 -5.29 7.60
CA TYR A 413 0.13 -4.58 8.21
C TYR A 413 -0.78 -3.89 7.18
N GLN A 414 -0.30 -3.68 5.95
CA GLN A 414 -1.08 -3.14 4.84
C GLN A 414 -1.84 -4.25 4.09
N HIS A 415 -1.49 -5.53 4.32
CA HIS A 415 -2.10 -6.68 3.67
C HIS A 415 -3.31 -7.22 4.41
N PHE A 416 -4.20 -7.87 3.65
CA PHE A 416 -5.39 -8.49 4.21
C PHE A 416 -5.00 -9.74 5.01
N GLY A 417 -5.15 -9.68 6.33
CA GLY A 417 -5.03 -10.86 7.17
C GLY A 417 -6.31 -11.68 7.15
N HIS A 418 -6.19 -12.99 6.99
CA HIS A 418 -7.29 -13.92 7.11
C HIS A 418 -7.41 -14.43 8.56
N PRO A 419 -8.61 -14.82 9.02
CA PRO A 419 -8.76 -15.52 10.32
C PRO A 419 -7.96 -16.83 10.35
N LEU A 420 -7.54 -17.30 11.53
CA LEU A 420 -6.85 -18.60 11.66
C LEU A 420 -7.71 -19.77 11.16
N GLU A 421 -9.03 -19.68 11.26
CA GLU A 421 -9.97 -20.65 10.69
C GLU A 421 -9.73 -20.81 9.18
N LYS A 422 -9.41 -19.72 8.49
CA LYS A 422 -9.10 -19.78 7.06
C LYS A 422 -7.81 -20.56 6.81
N LEU A 423 -6.78 -20.37 7.63
CA LEU A 423 -5.55 -21.19 7.54
C LEU A 423 -5.87 -22.67 7.77
N VAL A 424 -6.64 -23.00 8.81
CA VAL A 424 -7.03 -24.38 9.11
C VAL A 424 -7.79 -25.02 7.96
N SER A 425 -8.72 -24.29 7.33
CA SER A 425 -9.46 -24.78 6.16
C SER A 425 -8.54 -25.17 4.99
N ILE A 426 -7.41 -24.47 4.83
CA ILE A 426 -6.40 -24.77 3.79
C ILE A 426 -5.54 -25.96 4.21
N LEU A 427 -5.04 -25.99 5.45
CA LEU A 427 -4.23 -27.09 5.97
C LEU A 427 -4.95 -28.43 5.86
N LYS A 428 -6.27 -28.44 6.06
CA LYS A 428 -7.11 -29.64 5.92
C LYS A 428 -7.20 -30.21 4.50
N LEU A 429 -6.83 -29.45 3.46
CA LEU A 429 -6.72 -30.01 2.11
C LEU A 429 -5.66 -31.12 2.03
N ARG A 430 -4.61 -31.01 2.86
CA ARG A 430 -3.48 -31.95 2.90
C ARG A 430 -3.51 -32.85 4.14
N HIS A 431 -3.99 -32.34 5.27
CA HIS A 431 -3.87 -33.01 6.57
C HIS A 431 -5.22 -33.50 7.10
N LYS A 432 -5.33 -34.80 7.34
CA LYS A 432 -6.58 -35.44 7.81
C LYS A 432 -6.90 -35.12 9.28
N SER A 433 -5.90 -34.79 10.08
CA SER A 433 -6.04 -34.48 11.51
C SER A 433 -4.98 -33.48 11.96
N PHE A 434 -5.19 -32.83 13.10
CA PHE A 434 -4.21 -31.91 13.68
C PHE A 434 -2.87 -32.63 13.94
N GLN A 435 -2.89 -33.84 14.48
CA GLN A 435 -1.68 -34.66 14.69
C GLN A 435 -0.93 -34.96 13.38
N ASN A 436 -1.67 -35.17 12.28
CA ASN A 436 -1.08 -35.35 10.98
C ASN A 436 -0.41 -34.07 10.46
N PHE A 437 -1.03 -32.90 10.69
CA PHE A 437 -0.41 -31.60 10.40
C PHE A 437 0.88 -31.39 11.22
N ILE A 438 0.85 -31.67 12.53
CA ILE A 438 2.01 -31.53 13.41
C ILE A 438 3.21 -32.32 12.89
N THR A 439 3.00 -33.62 12.68
CA THR A 439 4.09 -34.56 12.33
C THR A 439 4.58 -34.49 10.89
N ARG A 440 3.74 -34.00 9.96
CA ARG A 440 4.06 -33.97 8.52
C ARG A 440 4.49 -32.61 8.01
N GLU A 441 4.04 -31.52 8.61
CA GLU A 441 4.32 -30.18 8.10
C GLU A 441 4.90 -29.25 9.15
N TYR A 442 4.28 -29.11 10.32
CA TYR A 442 4.78 -28.18 11.34
C TYR A 442 6.22 -28.50 11.77
N GLU A 443 6.48 -29.74 12.20
CA GLU A 443 7.81 -30.15 12.69
C GLU A 443 8.89 -30.14 11.60
N ARG A 444 8.50 -30.18 10.32
CA ARG A 444 9.42 -30.38 9.18
C ARG A 444 9.64 -29.13 8.34
N GLU A 445 8.61 -28.32 8.19
CA GLU A 445 8.56 -27.21 7.21
C GLU A 445 8.33 -25.85 7.85
N TRP A 446 7.77 -25.77 9.06
CA TRP A 446 7.53 -24.48 9.72
C TRP A 446 8.75 -24.05 10.53
N ASN A 447 8.99 -22.75 10.56
CA ASN A 447 9.89 -22.16 11.56
C ASN A 447 9.26 -22.33 12.94
N ASN A 448 9.94 -23.09 13.80
CA ASN A 448 9.49 -23.35 15.16
C ASN A 448 10.00 -22.27 16.11
N TYR A 449 9.12 -21.82 16.99
CA TYR A 449 9.43 -20.80 17.98
C TYR A 449 9.19 -21.33 19.39
N ASP A 450 10.23 -21.28 20.21
CA ASP A 450 10.17 -21.54 21.64
C ASP A 450 9.62 -20.29 22.37
N SER A 451 8.31 -20.05 22.20
CA SER A 451 7.59 -18.89 22.70
C SER A 451 6.24 -19.31 23.28
N PRO A 452 5.90 -18.91 24.52
CA PRO A 452 4.57 -19.18 25.07
C PRO A 452 3.44 -18.59 24.23
N ASN A 453 3.67 -17.46 23.54
CA ASN A 453 2.67 -16.89 22.64
C ASN A 453 2.52 -17.69 21.36
N PHE A 454 3.60 -18.27 20.83
CA PHE A 454 3.51 -19.18 19.69
C PHE A 454 2.77 -20.48 20.04
N VAL A 455 3.03 -21.06 21.22
CA VAL A 455 2.28 -22.22 21.73
C VAL A 455 0.78 -21.93 21.81
N LYS A 456 0.38 -20.73 22.27
CA LYS A 456 -1.04 -20.31 22.24
C LYS A 456 -1.62 -20.27 20.83
N VAL A 457 -0.84 -19.88 19.81
CA VAL A 457 -1.28 -19.92 18.41
C VAL A 457 -1.55 -21.37 17.99
N LEU A 458 -0.65 -22.31 18.29
CA LEU A 458 -0.84 -23.73 17.97
C LEU A 458 -2.05 -24.32 18.69
N ASN A 459 -2.24 -24.02 19.97
CA ASN A 459 -3.41 -24.45 20.74
C ASN A 459 -4.72 -23.90 20.16
N ASN A 460 -4.70 -22.67 19.62
CA ASN A 460 -5.87 -22.11 18.93
C ASN A 460 -6.16 -22.86 17.62
N ILE A 461 -5.13 -23.16 16.84
CA ILE A 461 -5.24 -23.97 15.61
C ILE A 461 -5.84 -25.34 15.93
N GLU A 462 -5.37 -26.01 16.98
CA GLU A 462 -5.91 -27.29 17.45
C GLU A 462 -7.40 -27.19 17.82
N LYS A 463 -7.75 -26.18 18.64
CA LYS A 463 -9.11 -25.96 19.14
C LYS A 463 -10.13 -25.74 18.03
N ILE A 464 -9.74 -25.04 16.96
CA ILE A 464 -10.64 -24.77 15.82
C ILE A 464 -10.57 -25.87 14.75
N TRP A 465 -9.61 -26.80 14.83
CA TRP A 465 -9.40 -27.85 13.83
C TRP A 465 -10.68 -28.63 13.55
N ASN A 466 -11.30 -29.23 14.58
CA ASN A 466 -12.48 -30.08 14.39
C ASN A 466 -13.76 -29.29 14.03
N LYS A 467 -13.73 -27.97 14.13
CA LYS A 467 -14.88 -27.08 13.84
C LYS A 467 -14.85 -26.45 12.45
N THR A 468 -13.71 -26.56 11.77
CA THR A 468 -13.45 -25.86 10.52
C THR A 468 -13.52 -26.85 9.36
N GLU A 469 -14.35 -26.63 8.36
CA GLU A 469 -14.36 -27.46 7.16
C GLU A 469 -13.18 -27.12 6.21
N PRO A 470 -12.71 -28.07 5.38
CA PRO A 470 -11.75 -27.78 4.34
C PRO A 470 -12.28 -26.72 3.36
N ILE A 471 -11.42 -25.82 2.91
CA ILE A 471 -11.78 -24.79 1.93
C ILE A 471 -12.23 -25.45 0.62
N THR A 472 -13.29 -24.92 0.02
CA THR A 472 -13.79 -25.48 -1.25
C THR A 472 -12.96 -25.01 -2.44
N TYR A 473 -12.91 -25.81 -3.50
CA TYR A 473 -12.23 -25.43 -4.75
C TYR A 473 -12.79 -24.12 -5.29
N GLU A 474 -14.11 -24.01 -5.34
CA GLU A 474 -14.85 -22.88 -5.90
C GLU A 474 -14.53 -21.57 -5.15
N GLU A 475 -14.39 -21.67 -3.82
CA GLU A 475 -14.06 -20.55 -2.94
C GLU A 475 -12.65 -20.00 -3.17
N PHE A 476 -11.60 -20.84 -3.17
CA PHE A 476 -10.26 -20.31 -3.40
C PHE A 476 -10.01 -20.01 -4.88
N PHE A 477 -10.51 -20.82 -5.82
CA PHE A 477 -10.22 -20.65 -7.25
C PHE A 477 -10.65 -19.28 -7.78
N THR A 478 -11.72 -18.74 -7.21
CA THR A 478 -12.31 -17.44 -7.58
C THR A 478 -11.87 -16.27 -6.69
N HIS A 479 -11.00 -16.54 -5.71
CA HIS A 479 -10.52 -15.52 -4.78
C HIS A 479 -9.72 -14.44 -5.51
N TYR A 480 -9.93 -13.16 -5.13
CA TYR A 480 -9.30 -12.02 -5.80
C TYR A 480 -7.78 -11.95 -5.55
N ASP A 481 -7.34 -12.39 -4.38
CA ASP A 481 -5.92 -12.42 -4.00
C ASP A 481 -5.20 -13.59 -4.69
N THR A 482 -4.17 -13.26 -5.48
CA THR A 482 -3.40 -14.25 -6.25
C THR A 482 -2.40 -15.02 -5.38
N ASP A 483 -1.80 -14.39 -4.37
CA ASP A 483 -0.88 -15.09 -3.47
C ASP A 483 -1.64 -16.11 -2.62
N PHE A 484 -2.83 -15.72 -2.15
CA PHE A 484 -3.75 -16.63 -1.47
C PHE A 484 -4.11 -17.86 -2.34
N ARG A 485 -4.44 -17.63 -3.61
CA ARG A 485 -4.76 -18.72 -4.56
C ARG A 485 -3.60 -19.67 -4.77
N LEU A 486 -2.42 -19.12 -5.07
CA LEU A 486 -1.21 -19.91 -5.29
C LEU A 486 -0.85 -20.73 -4.05
N PHE A 487 -1.03 -20.16 -2.86
CA PHE A 487 -0.87 -20.89 -1.61
C PHE A 487 -1.90 -22.02 -1.49
N CYS A 488 -3.19 -21.81 -1.73
CA CYS A 488 -4.18 -22.89 -1.69
C CYS A 488 -3.87 -24.02 -2.68
N PHE A 489 -3.43 -23.70 -3.89
CA PHE A 489 -3.06 -24.71 -4.90
C PHE A 489 -1.91 -25.61 -4.45
N SER A 490 -0.97 -25.12 -3.64
CA SER A 490 0.11 -25.96 -3.13
C SER A 490 -0.40 -27.02 -2.14
N TYR A 491 -1.55 -26.81 -1.50
CA TYR A 491 -2.19 -27.78 -0.59
C TYR A 491 -3.26 -28.64 -1.25
N PHE A 492 -3.90 -28.17 -2.32
CA PHE A 492 -5.03 -28.87 -2.97
C PHE A 492 -4.63 -30.15 -3.72
N GLY A 493 -3.37 -30.22 -4.17
CA GLY A 493 -2.84 -31.33 -4.96
C GLY A 493 -3.26 -31.27 -6.43
N VAL A 494 -2.29 -31.52 -7.32
CA VAL A 494 -2.50 -31.39 -8.77
C VAL A 494 -3.51 -32.39 -9.33
N GLY A 495 -3.56 -33.62 -8.81
CA GLY A 495 -4.53 -34.62 -9.24
C GLY A 495 -5.98 -34.22 -8.99
N THR A 496 -6.25 -33.66 -7.81
CA THR A 496 -7.57 -33.13 -7.44
C THR A 496 -7.94 -31.94 -8.33
N LEU A 497 -6.97 -31.07 -8.61
CA LEU A 497 -7.14 -29.95 -9.54
C LEU A 497 -7.53 -30.44 -10.94
N MET A 498 -6.81 -31.40 -11.50
CA MET A 498 -7.08 -31.91 -12.84
C MET A 498 -8.46 -32.58 -12.92
N LYS A 499 -8.92 -33.25 -11.84
CA LYS A 499 -10.29 -33.76 -11.74
C LYS A 499 -11.33 -32.63 -11.73
N LYS A 500 -11.10 -31.56 -10.97
CA LYS A 500 -11.99 -30.37 -10.91
C LYS A 500 -12.05 -29.61 -12.23
N LEU A 501 -10.96 -29.61 -12.99
CA LEU A 501 -10.89 -29.09 -14.35
C LEU A 501 -11.52 -30.05 -15.38
N GLU A 502 -12.00 -31.21 -14.93
CA GLU A 502 -12.54 -32.29 -15.76
C GLU A 502 -11.59 -32.65 -16.91
N ALA A 503 -10.31 -32.79 -16.58
CA ALA A 503 -9.29 -33.17 -17.54
C ALA A 503 -9.63 -34.52 -18.17
N LYS A 504 -9.64 -34.57 -19.51
CA LYS A 504 -10.01 -35.76 -20.27
C LYS A 504 -8.76 -36.44 -20.81
N LYS A 505 -8.59 -37.73 -20.52
CA LYS A 505 -7.50 -38.53 -21.09
C LYS A 505 -7.73 -38.71 -22.60
N ILE A 506 -6.69 -38.42 -23.40
CA ILE A 506 -6.74 -38.50 -24.86
C ILE A 506 -5.72 -39.49 -25.44
N ASN A 507 -4.65 -39.79 -24.71
CA ASN A 507 -3.65 -40.78 -25.13
C ASN A 507 -3.03 -41.45 -23.90
N GLN A 508 -2.53 -42.67 -24.07
CA GLN A 508 -1.80 -43.41 -23.05
C GLN A 508 -0.79 -44.32 -23.72
N GLU A 509 0.44 -44.35 -23.20
CA GLU A 509 1.50 -45.23 -23.67
C GLU A 509 2.22 -45.88 -22.49
N LYS A 510 2.92 -46.98 -22.76
CA LYS A 510 3.82 -47.63 -21.82
C LYS A 510 5.15 -47.98 -22.47
N ILE A 511 6.22 -47.98 -21.68
CA ILE A 511 7.55 -48.36 -22.15
C ILE A 511 8.31 -49.12 -21.07
N LEU A 512 9.10 -50.11 -21.48
CA LEU A 512 9.99 -50.85 -20.59
C LEU A 512 11.36 -50.18 -20.60
N VAL A 513 11.81 -49.68 -19.45
CA VAL A 513 13.09 -48.97 -19.32
C VAL A 513 14.02 -49.76 -18.40
N ASN A 514 15.31 -49.79 -18.75
CA ASN A 514 16.38 -50.35 -17.92
C ASN A 514 16.93 -49.25 -17.01
N TYR A 515 16.57 -49.28 -15.75
CA TYR A 515 17.09 -48.39 -14.72
C TYR A 515 18.30 -48.99 -14.01
N PHE A 516 19.00 -48.13 -13.29
CA PHE A 516 19.87 -48.55 -12.22
C PHE A 516 19.42 -48.01 -10.87
N GLN A 517 19.50 -48.87 -9.87
CA GLN A 517 19.32 -48.53 -8.47
C GLN A 517 20.67 -48.65 -7.76
N TYR A 518 20.81 -47.92 -6.67
CA TYR A 518 21.99 -47.98 -5.81
C TYR A 518 21.57 -48.57 -4.48
N ASP A 519 22.28 -49.62 -4.04
CA ASP A 519 22.08 -50.16 -2.70
C ASP A 519 22.67 -49.21 -1.63
N LYS A 520 22.56 -49.62 -0.36
CA LYS A 520 23.04 -48.83 0.79
C LYS A 520 24.56 -48.61 0.77
N ASP A 521 25.29 -49.44 0.04
CA ASP A 521 26.75 -49.39 -0.09
C ASP A 521 27.19 -48.69 -1.39
N GLY A 522 26.23 -48.21 -2.19
CA GLY A 522 26.47 -47.49 -3.44
C GLY A 522 26.70 -48.38 -4.66
N ASN A 523 26.45 -49.69 -4.58
CA ASN A 523 26.62 -50.58 -5.73
C ASN A 523 25.46 -50.44 -6.72
N LYS A 524 25.81 -50.42 -8.01
CA LYS A 524 24.88 -50.24 -9.13
C LYS A 524 24.16 -51.56 -9.45
N ILE A 525 22.83 -51.57 -9.33
CA ILE A 525 21.96 -52.73 -9.60
C ILE A 525 21.04 -52.40 -10.77
N ALA A 526 21.09 -53.19 -11.84
CA ALA A 526 20.20 -53.03 -12.99
C ALA A 526 18.78 -53.52 -12.66
N VAL A 527 17.77 -52.70 -12.94
CA VAL A 527 16.36 -53.00 -12.68
C VAL A 527 15.52 -52.62 -13.91
N ARG A 528 14.63 -53.51 -14.35
CA ARG A 528 13.67 -53.19 -15.42
C ARG A 528 12.35 -52.73 -14.83
N ARG A 529 11.82 -51.62 -15.31
CA ARG A 529 10.50 -51.11 -14.90
C ARG A 529 9.67 -50.71 -16.10
N THR A 530 8.37 -50.98 -16.03
CA THR A 530 7.41 -50.50 -17.01
C THR A 530 6.86 -49.17 -16.54
N ASN A 531 7.08 -48.13 -17.34
CA ASN A 531 6.56 -46.80 -17.11
C ASN A 531 5.27 -46.59 -17.87
N TYR A 532 4.37 -45.81 -17.28
CA TYR A 532 3.10 -45.43 -17.86
C TYR A 532 3.04 -43.91 -17.99
N TYR A 533 2.60 -43.44 -19.15
CA TYR A 533 2.40 -42.03 -19.42
C TYR A 533 1.00 -41.83 -20.01
N GLU A 534 0.29 -40.81 -19.54
CA GLU A 534 -1.03 -40.46 -20.04
C GLU A 534 -1.06 -39.00 -20.47
N VAL A 535 -1.67 -38.69 -21.60
CA VAL A 535 -1.90 -37.30 -22.02
C VAL A 535 -3.35 -36.94 -21.77
N TYR A 536 -3.55 -35.77 -21.20
CA TYR A 536 -4.85 -35.19 -20.89
C TYR A 536 -5.03 -33.85 -21.59
N GLU A 537 -6.28 -33.55 -21.93
CA GLU A 537 -6.71 -32.23 -22.39
C GLU A 537 -7.64 -31.57 -21.38
N VAL A 538 -7.56 -30.24 -21.28
CA VAL A 538 -8.41 -29.40 -20.44
C VAL A 538 -8.91 -28.23 -21.29
N GLU A 539 -10.21 -27.96 -21.27
CA GLU A 539 -10.78 -26.80 -21.96
C GLU A 539 -10.29 -25.49 -21.33
N ASN A 540 -9.78 -24.58 -22.17
CA ASN A 540 -9.16 -23.35 -21.68
C ASN A 540 -10.13 -22.41 -20.95
N THR A 541 -11.44 -22.52 -21.25
CA THR A 541 -12.53 -21.81 -20.57
C THR A 541 -12.57 -22.10 -19.07
N LYS A 542 -12.09 -23.27 -18.62
CA LYS A 542 -12.11 -23.70 -17.23
C LYS A 542 -11.04 -23.01 -16.37
N PHE A 543 -9.98 -22.47 -16.96
CA PHE A 543 -8.94 -21.73 -16.24
C PHE A 543 -9.32 -20.27 -15.90
N ARG A 544 -10.53 -19.81 -16.25
CA ARG A 544 -10.98 -18.41 -16.09
C ARG A 544 -10.02 -17.36 -16.69
N HIS A 545 -9.13 -17.75 -17.59
CA HIS A 545 -8.34 -16.85 -18.42
C HIS A 545 -9.09 -16.57 -19.72
N SER A 546 -9.82 -15.46 -19.76
CA SER A 546 -10.59 -15.07 -20.93
C SER A 546 -9.78 -14.22 -21.92
N PHE A 547 -9.91 -14.57 -23.20
CA PHE A 547 -9.65 -13.78 -24.42
C PHE A 547 -8.26 -13.75 -25.08
N ARG A 548 -7.24 -14.49 -24.64
CA ARG A 548 -5.94 -14.50 -25.37
C ARG A 548 -5.37 -15.84 -25.79
N MET A 549 -5.96 -16.98 -25.40
CA MET A 549 -5.49 -18.26 -25.91
C MET A 549 -6.13 -18.55 -27.28
N ARG A 550 -5.30 -18.72 -28.31
CA ARG A 550 -5.74 -19.14 -29.66
C ARG A 550 -6.22 -20.60 -29.70
N GLU A 551 -5.75 -21.42 -28.75
CA GLU A 551 -6.08 -22.84 -28.68
C GLU A 551 -7.28 -23.09 -27.75
N LEU A 552 -8.14 -24.05 -28.12
CA LEU A 552 -9.34 -24.42 -27.36
C LEU A 552 -9.01 -25.22 -26.08
N TYR A 553 -7.90 -25.96 -26.11
CA TYR A 553 -7.47 -26.85 -25.04
C TYR A 553 -6.04 -26.56 -24.60
N SER A 554 -5.75 -26.84 -23.33
CA SER A 554 -4.39 -27.05 -22.81
C SER A 554 -4.14 -28.54 -22.62
N TYR A 555 -2.89 -28.96 -22.77
CA TYR A 555 -2.51 -30.37 -22.71
C TYR A 555 -1.49 -30.60 -21.59
N ALA A 556 -1.64 -31.70 -20.86
CA ALA A 556 -0.68 -32.13 -19.85
C ALA A 556 -0.36 -33.61 -19.99
N VAL A 557 0.90 -33.97 -19.78
CA VAL A 557 1.33 -35.36 -19.60
C VAL A 557 1.36 -35.68 -18.12
N LYS A 558 0.76 -36.82 -17.77
CA LYS A 558 0.74 -37.41 -16.44
C LYS A 558 1.73 -38.56 -16.40
N CYS A 559 2.55 -38.60 -15.37
CA CYS A 559 3.49 -39.69 -15.07
C CYS A 559 3.48 -39.99 -13.57
N TRP A 560 4.12 -41.09 -13.17
CA TRP A 560 4.21 -41.50 -11.76
C TRP A 560 5.67 -41.62 -11.35
N CYS A 561 5.97 -41.16 -10.15
CA CYS A 561 7.25 -41.42 -9.50
C CYS A 561 7.37 -42.92 -9.22
N PRO A 562 8.41 -43.62 -9.73
CA PRO A 562 8.54 -45.05 -9.49
C PRO A 562 8.91 -45.42 -8.05
N SER A 563 9.33 -44.44 -7.23
CA SER A 563 9.72 -44.67 -5.84
C SER A 563 8.58 -44.40 -4.86
N THR A 564 7.77 -43.37 -5.09
CA THR A 564 6.66 -42.97 -4.20
C THR A 564 5.28 -43.35 -4.72
N ALA A 565 5.16 -43.74 -6.00
CA ALA A 565 3.91 -43.89 -6.73
C ALA A 565 3.07 -42.59 -6.80
N GLU A 566 3.64 -41.45 -6.43
CA GLU A 566 2.97 -40.15 -6.56
C GLU A 566 2.84 -39.76 -8.03
N GLU A 567 1.71 -39.15 -8.38
CA GLU A 567 1.48 -38.66 -9.73
C GLU A 567 2.05 -37.25 -9.92
N HIS A 568 2.62 -37.02 -11.10
CA HIS A 568 3.12 -35.74 -11.56
C HIS A 568 2.43 -35.36 -12.88
N TRP A 569 2.20 -34.07 -13.06
CA TRP A 569 1.54 -33.52 -14.24
C TRP A 569 2.39 -32.38 -14.80
N LEU A 570 2.71 -32.45 -16.09
CA LEU A 570 3.57 -31.48 -16.77
C LEU A 570 2.81 -30.95 -18.00
N TRP A 571 2.73 -29.62 -18.14
CA TRP A 571 2.11 -29.00 -19.30
C TRP A 571 2.94 -29.24 -20.56
N ILE A 572 2.27 -29.56 -21.68
CA ILE A 572 2.90 -29.86 -22.97
C ILE A 572 2.29 -29.00 -24.09
N GLU A 573 3.06 -28.82 -25.17
CA GLU A 573 2.57 -28.15 -26.38
C GLU A 573 1.61 -29.04 -27.17
N SER A 574 0.64 -28.43 -27.84
CA SER A 574 -0.43 -29.13 -28.59
C SER A 574 0.08 -30.11 -29.65
N ARG A 575 1.25 -29.85 -30.24
CA ARG A 575 1.89 -30.75 -31.23
C ARG A 575 2.31 -32.11 -30.66
N TYR A 576 2.50 -32.24 -29.34
CA TYR A 576 2.96 -33.49 -28.71
C TYR A 576 1.81 -34.33 -28.12
N LYS A 577 0.58 -33.86 -28.21
CA LYS A 577 -0.57 -34.47 -27.51
C LYS A 577 -0.92 -35.90 -27.96
N ASN A 578 -0.54 -36.27 -29.18
CA ASN A 578 -0.97 -37.53 -29.82
C ASN A 578 -0.14 -38.74 -29.39
N ASN A 579 0.96 -38.56 -28.64
CA ASN A 579 1.81 -39.65 -28.19
C ASN A 579 2.45 -39.33 -26.83
N ALA A 580 2.11 -40.10 -25.80
CA ALA A 580 2.51 -39.81 -24.42
C ALA A 580 4.03 -39.95 -24.19
N LEU A 581 4.72 -40.83 -24.93
CA LEU A 581 6.18 -40.97 -24.87
C LEU A 581 6.89 -39.73 -25.43
N THR A 582 6.40 -39.22 -26.56
CA THR A 582 6.89 -37.97 -27.16
C THR A 582 6.55 -36.79 -26.26
N ALA A 583 5.36 -36.77 -25.66
CA ALA A 583 4.93 -35.73 -24.74
C ALA A 583 5.86 -35.60 -23.52
N ILE A 584 6.19 -36.71 -22.85
CA ILE A 584 7.10 -36.65 -21.69
C ILE A 584 8.53 -36.29 -22.09
N ALA A 585 9.05 -36.80 -23.20
CA ALA A 585 10.37 -36.40 -23.69
C ALA A 585 10.42 -34.89 -24.00
N SER A 586 9.32 -34.33 -24.49
CA SER A 586 9.23 -32.90 -24.85
C SER A 586 9.31 -31.93 -23.68
N THR A 587 9.10 -32.38 -22.44
CA THR A 587 9.17 -31.52 -21.25
C THR A 587 10.60 -31.10 -20.93
N PHE A 588 11.60 -31.76 -21.52
CA PHE A 588 13.01 -31.43 -21.34
C PHE A 588 13.60 -30.91 -22.64
N ARG A 589 14.24 -29.74 -22.57
CA ARG A 589 14.85 -29.08 -23.73
C ARG A 589 16.33 -28.88 -23.51
N ILE A 590 17.12 -29.26 -24.51
CA ILE A 590 18.58 -29.25 -24.46
C ILE A 590 19.08 -28.58 -25.73
N HIS A 591 20.23 -27.90 -25.65
CA HIS A 591 20.94 -27.42 -26.84
C HIS A 591 21.31 -28.58 -27.75
N GLU A 592 20.99 -28.47 -29.04
CA GLU A 592 21.15 -29.56 -30.01
C GLU A 592 22.58 -30.12 -30.09
N ASN A 593 23.60 -29.27 -29.86
CA ASN A 593 25.00 -29.68 -29.92
C ASN A 593 25.46 -30.52 -28.72
N ILE A 594 24.70 -30.52 -27.63
CA ILE A 594 24.99 -31.30 -26.41
C ILE A 594 24.51 -32.73 -26.57
N ILE A 595 23.36 -32.94 -27.23
CA ILE A 595 22.64 -34.22 -27.28
C ILE A 595 23.53 -35.40 -27.71
N PRO A 596 24.39 -35.29 -28.76
CA PRO A 596 25.26 -36.38 -29.17
C PRO A 596 26.38 -36.73 -28.18
N HIS A 597 26.56 -35.94 -27.12
CA HIS A 597 27.61 -36.10 -26.12
C HIS A 597 27.04 -36.44 -24.73
N ILE A 598 25.73 -36.67 -24.63
CA ILE A 598 25.10 -37.12 -23.40
C ILE A 598 25.38 -38.60 -23.23
N LYS A 599 26.07 -38.95 -22.14
CA LYS A 599 26.33 -40.32 -21.73
C LYS A 599 25.06 -40.97 -21.19
N CYS A 600 24.37 -40.28 -20.28
CA CYS A 600 23.09 -40.72 -19.75
C CYS A 600 22.28 -39.59 -19.11
N LEU A 601 21.00 -39.86 -18.91
CA LEU A 601 20.02 -38.97 -18.29
C LEU A 601 19.59 -39.51 -16.93
N LYS A 602 19.55 -38.64 -15.93
CA LYS A 602 18.98 -38.94 -14.61
C LYS A 602 17.90 -37.90 -14.31
N ARG A 603 16.69 -38.36 -14.00
CA ARG A 603 15.55 -37.48 -13.74
C ARG A 603 15.16 -37.51 -12.26
N GLN A 604 14.81 -36.35 -11.73
CA GLN A 604 14.18 -36.23 -10.41
C GLN A 604 13.03 -35.23 -10.53
N GLY A 605 11.78 -35.71 -10.59
CA GLY A 605 10.61 -34.83 -10.79
C GLY A 605 10.65 -34.07 -12.12
N ASP A 606 10.79 -32.74 -12.07
CA ASP A 606 10.93 -31.81 -13.21
C ASP A 606 12.40 -31.42 -13.49
N LEU A 607 13.35 -31.95 -12.72
CA LEU A 607 14.79 -31.73 -12.92
C LEU A 607 15.40 -32.88 -13.74
N LEU A 608 16.23 -32.52 -14.73
CA LEU A 608 16.99 -33.46 -15.55
C LEU A 608 18.48 -33.19 -15.42
N ILE A 609 19.23 -34.21 -15.02
CA ILE A 609 20.69 -34.21 -14.98
C ILE A 609 21.19 -34.93 -16.23
N CYS A 610 21.98 -34.23 -17.02
CA CYS A 610 22.66 -34.78 -18.19
C CYS A 610 24.10 -35.10 -17.80
N GLU A 611 24.44 -36.39 -17.69
CA GLU A 611 25.84 -36.80 -17.56
C GLU A 611 26.47 -36.77 -18.94
N MET A 612 27.58 -36.05 -19.08
CA MET A 612 28.24 -35.82 -20.35
C MET A 612 29.42 -36.78 -20.54
N GLU A 613 29.67 -37.25 -21.76
CA GLU A 613 30.88 -38.01 -22.11
C GLU A 613 32.15 -37.15 -22.05
N LYS A 614 31.99 -35.86 -22.36
CA LYS A 614 33.04 -34.84 -22.35
C LYS A 614 32.44 -33.47 -22.10
N GLU A 615 33.27 -32.52 -21.71
CA GLU A 615 32.85 -31.13 -21.55
C GLU A 615 32.51 -30.50 -22.92
N VAL A 616 31.31 -29.93 -23.02
CA VAL A 616 30.81 -29.29 -24.25
C VAL A 616 30.13 -27.98 -23.87
N VAL A 617 30.54 -26.88 -24.52
CA VAL A 617 29.88 -25.58 -24.33
C VAL A 617 28.52 -25.59 -25.03
N PRO A 618 27.41 -25.30 -24.32
CA PRO A 618 26.08 -25.21 -24.91
C PRO A 618 25.99 -24.16 -26.03
N LYS A 619 25.54 -24.55 -27.24
CA LYS A 619 25.37 -23.66 -28.40
C LYS A 619 24.22 -24.14 -29.31
N GLY A 620 23.74 -23.27 -30.20
CA GLY A 620 22.70 -23.64 -31.16
C GLY A 620 21.29 -23.68 -30.57
N ALA A 621 20.34 -24.23 -31.34
CA ALA A 621 18.93 -24.21 -30.97
C ALA A 621 18.64 -25.09 -29.75
N VAL A 622 17.81 -24.58 -28.84
CA VAL A 622 17.26 -25.36 -27.72
C VAL A 622 16.01 -26.07 -28.22
N ARG A 623 16.06 -27.41 -28.25
CA ARG A 623 14.94 -28.24 -28.73
C ARG A 623 14.57 -29.31 -27.71
N PRO A 624 13.32 -29.80 -27.73
CA PRO A 624 12.96 -30.97 -26.96
C PRO A 624 13.73 -32.21 -27.41
N LEU A 625 13.94 -33.13 -26.47
CA LEU A 625 14.40 -34.48 -26.78
C LEU A 625 13.31 -35.24 -27.54
N THR A 626 13.72 -36.07 -28.49
CA THR A 626 12.84 -37.10 -29.05
C THR A 626 12.60 -38.21 -28.02
N ALA A 627 11.54 -38.99 -28.19
CA ALA A 627 11.27 -40.14 -27.32
C ALA A 627 12.46 -41.11 -27.31
N ASP A 628 13.06 -41.38 -28.46
CA ASP A 628 14.21 -42.28 -28.58
C ASP A 628 15.44 -41.72 -27.86
N GLU A 629 15.78 -40.43 -28.05
CA GLU A 629 16.88 -39.79 -27.33
C GLU A 629 16.67 -39.80 -25.80
N TYR A 630 15.44 -39.53 -25.34
CA TYR A 630 15.14 -39.54 -23.91
C TYR A 630 15.25 -40.95 -23.31
N PHE A 631 14.54 -41.93 -23.86
CA PHE A 631 14.44 -43.27 -23.25
C PHE A 631 15.66 -44.15 -23.48
N SER A 632 16.44 -43.94 -24.55
CA SER A 632 17.70 -44.67 -24.75
C SER A 632 18.80 -44.22 -23.78
N LEU A 633 18.73 -42.97 -23.32
CA LEU A 633 19.72 -42.39 -22.41
C LEU A 633 19.25 -42.39 -20.94
N LEU A 634 17.96 -42.61 -20.67
CA LEU A 634 17.41 -42.59 -19.32
C LEU A 634 17.94 -43.75 -18.46
N GLU A 635 18.77 -43.40 -17.47
CA GLU A 635 19.47 -44.35 -16.61
C GLU A 635 18.82 -44.46 -15.21
N ALA A 636 18.29 -43.35 -14.71
CA ALA A 636 17.64 -43.28 -13.40
C ALA A 636 16.48 -42.28 -13.43
N GLU A 637 15.40 -42.58 -12.72
CA GLU A 637 14.35 -41.61 -12.44
C GLU A 637 13.82 -41.76 -11.00
N SER A 638 13.52 -40.65 -10.36
CA SER A 638 12.86 -40.60 -9.05
C SER A 638 11.89 -39.45 -8.91
#